data_AF-D4F5X4-F1
#
_entry.id   AF-D4F5X4-F1
#
_cell.length_a   1.000
_cell.length_b   1.000
_cell.length_c   1.000
_cell.angle_alpha   90.00
_cell.angle_beta   90.00
_cell.angle_gamma   90.00
#
_symmetry.space_group_name_H-M   'P 1'
#
loop_
_entity.id
_entity.type
_entity.pdbx_description
1 polymer ?
#
loop_
_entity_poly.entity_id
_entity_poly.type
_entity_poly.pdbx_seq_one_letter_code
_entity_poly.pdbx_strand_id
1 'polypeptide(L)'
;MSIVISGVLLDPLGQPVAQAQITLTATTNSLRVLRGFSCSVPTDSAGRYTLALEAGSYAVSVAHQGRNFVYGAVTIDADSAPSSLNVLLQQQVMEQQVTPEVILYFRQIQQVVAEDMTTVQQLSEQANQAAAQAQGSQRAAVAAENAAAQSAQSAARSQQAASAAERVAGQSQRAALSSAEDARHSAQVAAQTAEQAATLAASQTVTQLSEAVRDEREQVADLHRQVEEAAERGEQQARQATAQADAAHASQQAASAAASAAEQSAHQAQGSQQEAATSAAQSQRSAQTAQSSQRSMAVAADHIVKSAQTLHSDQQHLNNLRKDVEYWQDRARCWADDAKMYAGQAAGSEFDARSSWLDTRDLRENILEIAA
;
A
#
# COMPACT_ATOMS: atom_id res chain seq x y z
N MET A 1 66.71 -9.83 143.45
CA MET A 1 66.83 -8.44 143.94
C MET A 1 65.89 -8.39 145.11
N SER A 2 66.31 -7.84 146.24
CA SER A 2 65.41 -7.76 147.40
C SER A 2 64.41 -6.61 147.20
N ILE A 3 63.12 -6.93 147.16
CA ILE A 3 62.01 -6.00 147.18
C ILE A 3 61.73 -5.63 148.64
N VAL A 4 61.59 -4.33 148.90
CA VAL A 4 61.30 -3.83 150.25
C VAL A 4 59.79 -3.68 150.43
N ILE A 5 59.26 -4.39 151.42
CA ILE A 5 57.89 -4.22 151.92
C ILE A 5 57.99 -3.43 153.21
N SER A 6 57.32 -2.29 153.26
CA SER A 6 57.30 -1.43 154.43
C SER A 6 55.93 -0.82 154.63
N GLY A 7 55.56 -0.60 155.89
CA GLY A 7 54.29 0.02 156.23
C GLY A 7 54.05 0.03 157.73
N VAL A 8 52.83 0.37 158.12
CA VAL A 8 52.33 0.26 159.48
C VAL A 8 51.40 -0.94 159.56
N LEU A 9 51.62 -1.82 160.54
CA LEU A 9 50.68 -2.89 160.85
C LEU A 9 49.53 -2.31 161.67
N LEU A 10 48.31 -2.45 161.15
CA LEU A 10 47.10 -1.90 161.75
C LEU A 10 46.20 -3.03 162.26
N ASP A 11 45.56 -2.82 163.40
CA ASP A 11 44.49 -3.69 163.89
C ASP A 11 43.15 -3.39 163.19
N PRO A 12 42.08 -4.15 163.44
CA PRO A 12 40.75 -3.89 162.87
C PRO A 12 40.14 -2.54 163.25
N LEU A 13 40.66 -1.85 164.26
CA LEU A 13 40.25 -0.51 164.70
C LEU A 13 41.13 0.60 164.09
N GLY A 14 42.08 0.25 163.21
CA GLY A 14 43.02 1.16 162.59
C GLY A 14 44.13 1.65 163.51
N GLN A 15 44.34 1.00 164.67
CA GLN A 15 45.40 1.35 165.61
C GLN A 15 46.72 0.65 165.26
N PRO A 16 47.88 1.31 165.39
CA PRO A 16 49.17 0.66 165.15
C PRO A 16 49.46 -0.44 166.17
N VAL A 17 49.82 -1.61 165.67
CA VAL A 17 50.19 -2.77 166.52
C VAL A 17 51.70 -2.74 166.79
N ALA A 18 52.08 -2.20 167.94
CA ALA A 18 53.47 -2.17 168.39
C ALA A 18 53.95 -3.53 168.91
N GLN A 19 55.26 -3.80 168.84
CA GLN A 19 55.90 -5.02 169.35
C GLN A 19 55.25 -6.33 168.83
N ALA A 20 54.72 -6.32 167.62
CA ALA A 20 54.27 -7.52 166.93
C ALA A 20 55.42 -8.10 166.09
N GLN A 21 55.48 -9.43 165.98
CA GLN A 21 56.46 -10.13 165.17
C GLN A 21 55.81 -10.61 163.87
N ILE A 22 56.13 -9.95 162.76
CA ILE A 22 55.61 -10.30 161.43
C ILE A 22 56.55 -11.33 160.82
N THR A 23 56.01 -12.51 160.48
CA THR A 23 56.75 -13.62 159.87
C THR A 23 56.17 -13.95 158.50
N LEU A 24 56.99 -13.87 157.46
CA LEU A 24 56.67 -14.28 156.11
C LEU A 24 57.40 -15.58 155.78
N THR A 25 56.66 -16.61 155.38
CA THR A 25 57.19 -17.95 155.07
C THR A 25 56.95 -18.28 153.60
N ALA A 26 58.01 -18.59 152.84
CA ALA A 26 57.89 -18.94 151.43
C ALA A 26 57.02 -20.19 151.23
N THR A 27 55.97 -20.08 150.41
CA THR A 27 55.04 -21.19 150.12
C THR A 27 55.39 -21.95 148.86
N THR A 28 56.17 -21.35 147.96
CA THR A 28 56.65 -21.93 146.69
C THR A 28 58.19 -21.93 146.63
N ASN A 29 58.76 -22.75 145.76
CA ASN A 29 60.19 -22.70 145.45
C ASN A 29 60.42 -21.65 144.36
N SER A 30 61.38 -20.75 144.58
CA SER A 30 61.90 -19.84 143.55
C SER A 30 63.39 -20.10 143.31
N LEU A 31 63.97 -19.44 142.31
CA LEU A 31 65.40 -19.52 142.02
C LEU A 31 66.29 -19.00 143.18
N ARG A 32 65.72 -18.26 144.14
CA ARG A 32 66.45 -17.61 145.23
C ARG A 32 65.97 -17.99 146.64
N VAL A 33 64.72 -18.40 146.80
CA VAL A 33 64.13 -18.75 148.09
C VAL A 33 63.44 -20.11 147.98
N LEU A 34 63.78 -21.01 148.90
CA LEU A 34 63.16 -22.34 148.97
C LEU A 34 61.92 -22.29 149.86
N ARG A 35 60.95 -23.15 149.54
CA ARG A 35 59.73 -23.31 150.33
C ARG A 35 60.08 -23.61 151.79
N GLY A 36 59.37 -22.97 152.72
CA GLY A 36 59.53 -23.15 154.16
C GLY A 36 60.56 -22.22 154.81
N PHE A 37 61.38 -21.51 154.03
CA PHE A 37 62.22 -20.44 154.59
C PHE A 37 61.34 -19.29 155.06
N SER A 38 61.63 -18.77 156.25
CA SER A 38 60.89 -17.66 156.84
C SER A 38 61.80 -16.50 157.21
N CYS A 39 61.25 -15.29 157.11
CA CYS A 39 61.88 -14.07 157.59
C CYS A 39 60.93 -13.40 158.58
N SER A 40 61.48 -12.87 159.67
CA SER A 40 60.69 -12.37 160.78
C SER A 40 61.20 -11.01 161.24
N VAL A 41 60.33 -10.01 161.32
CA VAL A 41 60.67 -8.64 161.71
C VAL A 41 59.71 -8.13 162.80
N PRO A 42 60.21 -7.49 163.87
CA PRO A 42 59.37 -6.85 164.86
C PRO A 42 58.83 -5.51 164.35
N THR A 43 57.65 -5.11 164.81
CA THR A 43 57.14 -3.74 164.62
C THR A 43 57.69 -2.80 165.69
N ASP A 44 57.96 -1.55 165.31
CA ASP A 44 58.40 -0.51 166.25
C ASP A 44 57.26 -0.01 167.17
N SER A 45 57.55 0.98 168.04
CA SER A 45 56.54 1.57 168.93
C SER A 45 55.38 2.27 168.22
N ALA A 46 55.52 2.56 166.92
CA ALA A 46 54.50 3.13 166.06
C ALA A 46 53.91 2.10 165.09
N GLY A 47 54.14 0.79 165.32
CA GLY A 47 53.63 -0.30 164.49
C GLY A 47 54.29 -0.41 163.11
N ARG A 48 55.39 0.30 162.85
CA ARG A 48 56.07 0.27 161.54
C ARG A 48 56.94 -0.97 161.42
N TYR A 49 56.98 -1.53 160.21
CA TYR A 49 57.87 -2.62 159.84
C TYR A 49 58.54 -2.31 158.50
N THR A 50 59.69 -2.93 158.27
CA THR A 50 60.40 -2.91 157.00
C THR A 50 61.07 -4.26 156.80
N LEU A 51 60.79 -4.90 155.68
CA LEU A 51 61.28 -6.23 155.36
C LEU A 51 61.79 -6.24 153.92
N ALA A 52 62.97 -6.78 153.71
CA ALA A 52 63.52 -7.01 152.38
C ALA A 52 63.35 -8.49 152.01
N LEU A 53 62.55 -8.79 150.98
CA LEU A 53 62.24 -10.14 150.51
C LEU A 53 62.58 -10.30 149.04
N GLU A 54 62.85 -11.52 148.58
CA GLU A 54 62.96 -11.81 147.15
C GLU A 54 61.59 -12.06 146.53
N ALA A 55 61.47 -12.00 145.20
CA ALA A 55 60.21 -12.30 144.51
C ALA A 55 59.77 -13.75 144.77
N GLY A 56 58.47 -13.95 145.01
CA GLY A 56 57.89 -15.25 145.36
C GLY A 56 56.56 -15.12 146.12
N SER A 57 55.97 -16.27 146.44
CA SER A 57 54.74 -16.34 147.23
C SER A 57 55.05 -16.67 148.69
N TYR A 58 54.48 -15.89 149.61
CA TYR A 58 54.76 -15.97 151.05
C TYR A 58 53.48 -16.04 151.85
N ALA A 59 53.41 -16.94 152.83
CA ALA A 59 52.38 -16.95 153.86
C ALA A 59 52.74 -15.94 154.95
N VAL A 60 51.81 -15.06 155.28
CA VAL A 60 51.96 -14.03 156.31
C VAL A 60 51.39 -14.50 157.63
N SER A 61 52.19 -14.42 158.69
CA SER A 61 51.76 -14.63 160.07
C SER A 61 52.25 -13.49 160.96
N VAL A 62 51.47 -13.12 161.97
CA VAL A 62 51.85 -12.10 162.95
C VAL A 62 51.63 -12.64 164.35
N ALA A 63 52.68 -12.57 165.17
CA ALA A 63 52.60 -12.87 166.59
C ALA A 63 52.54 -11.58 167.42
N HIS A 64 51.54 -11.43 168.27
CA HIS A 64 51.37 -10.27 169.15
C HIS A 64 50.82 -10.72 170.52
N GLN A 65 51.40 -10.22 171.61
CA GLN A 65 51.02 -10.57 173.00
C GLN A 65 50.93 -12.09 173.26
N GLY A 66 51.87 -12.86 172.72
CA GLY A 66 51.93 -14.32 172.91
C GLY A 66 50.96 -15.13 172.04
N ARG A 67 50.19 -14.50 171.14
CA ARG A 67 49.28 -15.17 170.20
C ARG A 67 49.78 -15.01 168.77
N ASN A 68 49.76 -16.08 167.97
CA ASN A 68 50.15 -16.07 166.56
C ASN A 68 48.93 -16.25 165.65
N PHE A 69 48.78 -15.39 164.64
CA PHE A 69 47.69 -15.43 163.67
C PHE A 69 48.23 -15.44 162.24
N VAL A 70 47.62 -16.25 161.37
CA VAL A 70 47.94 -16.31 159.93
C VAL A 70 46.94 -15.43 159.17
N TYR A 71 47.43 -14.46 158.39
CA TYR A 71 46.61 -13.44 157.72
C TYR A 71 46.39 -13.71 156.22
N GLY A 72 47.03 -14.73 155.67
CA GLY A 72 46.87 -15.12 154.27
C GLY A 72 48.22 -15.33 153.59
N ALA A 73 48.22 -15.24 152.27
CA ALA A 73 49.42 -15.25 151.47
C ALA A 73 49.52 -13.95 150.66
N VAL A 74 50.75 -13.59 150.29
CA VAL A 74 51.06 -12.49 149.38
C VAL A 74 51.96 -13.03 148.26
N THR A 75 51.77 -12.54 147.05
CA THR A 75 52.71 -12.74 145.94
C THR A 75 53.49 -11.44 145.73
N ILE A 76 54.81 -11.56 145.67
CA ILE A 76 55.73 -10.45 145.42
C ILE A 76 56.37 -10.71 144.06
N ASP A 77 56.16 -9.83 143.09
CA ASP A 77 56.80 -9.92 141.78
C ASP A 77 58.12 -9.14 141.76
N ALA A 78 58.98 -9.45 140.80
CA ALA A 78 60.29 -8.81 140.65
C ALA A 78 60.20 -7.31 140.35
N ASP A 79 59.10 -6.88 139.73
CA ASP A 79 58.84 -5.50 139.32
C ASP A 79 57.81 -4.79 140.23
N SER A 80 57.40 -5.41 141.35
CA SER A 80 56.44 -4.82 142.28
C SER A 80 57.04 -3.60 142.98
N ALA A 81 56.32 -2.47 142.93
CA ALA A 81 56.68 -1.28 143.70
C ALA A 81 56.55 -1.54 145.22
N PRO A 82 57.38 -0.90 146.08
CA PRO A 82 57.27 -1.02 147.54
C PRO A 82 55.84 -0.75 148.01
N SER A 83 55.21 -1.76 148.57
CA SER A 83 53.80 -1.73 149.01
C SER A 83 53.70 -2.17 150.45
N SER A 84 52.62 -1.76 151.14
CA SER A 84 52.34 -2.28 152.48
C SER A 84 51.78 -3.70 152.37
N LEU A 85 52.02 -4.50 153.40
CA LEU A 85 51.51 -5.86 153.52
C LEU A 85 49.98 -5.92 153.37
N ASN A 86 49.25 -4.92 153.87
CA ASN A 86 47.80 -4.83 153.72
C ASN A 86 47.37 -4.68 152.26
N VAL A 87 48.09 -3.89 151.46
CA VAL A 87 47.82 -3.71 150.03
C VAL A 87 48.07 -5.01 149.26
N LEU A 88 49.17 -5.69 149.57
CA LEU A 88 49.51 -6.98 148.95
C LEU A 88 48.48 -8.06 149.28
N LEU A 89 48.02 -8.13 150.54
CA LEU A 89 46.95 -9.05 150.94
C LEU A 89 45.62 -8.76 150.23
N GLN A 90 45.33 -7.49 149.90
CA GLN A 90 44.11 -7.11 149.18
C GLN A 90 44.15 -7.47 147.68
N GLN A 91 45.29 -7.24 147.01
CA GLN A 91 45.46 -7.53 145.58
C GLN A 91 45.26 -9.00 145.26
N GLN A 92 45.74 -9.90 146.12
CA GLN A 92 45.62 -11.33 145.91
C GLN A 92 44.16 -11.84 145.88
N VAL A 93 43.23 -11.15 146.54
CA VAL A 93 41.79 -11.47 146.48
C VAL A 93 41.21 -11.16 145.08
N MET A 94 41.78 -10.20 144.35
CA MET A 94 41.29 -9.80 143.02
C MET A 94 41.79 -10.74 141.91
N GLU A 95 43.03 -11.22 141.99
CA GLU A 95 43.62 -12.11 140.97
C GLU A 95 43.00 -13.51 140.95
N GLN A 96 42.44 -13.96 142.09
CA GLN A 96 41.74 -15.25 142.20
C GLN A 96 40.40 -15.29 141.41
N GLN A 97 39.92 -14.18 140.84
CA GLN A 97 38.62 -14.12 140.15
C GLN A 97 38.66 -14.42 138.63
N VAL A 98 39.83 -14.61 138.01
CA VAL A 98 39.90 -15.05 136.60
C VAL A 98 39.82 -16.57 136.55
N THR A 99 38.62 -17.10 136.37
CA THR A 99 38.41 -18.55 136.25
C THR A 99 38.59 -19.05 134.80
N PRO A 100 38.93 -20.33 134.59
CA PRO A 100 39.09 -20.91 133.26
C PRO A 100 37.90 -20.70 132.30
N GLU A 101 36.68 -20.57 132.83
CA GLU A 101 35.45 -20.38 132.07
C GLU A 101 35.44 -19.07 131.25
N VAL A 102 36.01 -17.98 131.78
CA VAL A 102 36.07 -16.69 131.08
C VAL A 102 36.97 -16.77 129.84
N ILE A 103 38.06 -17.53 129.92
CA ILE A 103 38.99 -17.75 128.80
C ILE A 103 38.31 -18.56 127.69
N LEU A 104 37.53 -19.59 128.05
CA LEU A 104 36.77 -20.39 127.09
C LEU A 104 35.69 -19.55 126.39
N TYR A 105 34.98 -18.70 127.14
CA TYR A 105 33.98 -17.80 126.57
C TYR A 105 34.60 -16.80 125.57
N PHE A 106 35.76 -16.23 125.88
CA PHE A 106 36.45 -15.31 124.97
C PHE A 106 36.93 -16.02 123.68
N ARG A 107 37.46 -17.24 123.78
CA ARG A 107 37.81 -18.04 122.58
C ARG A 107 36.58 -18.36 121.74
N GLN A 108 35.46 -18.70 122.36
CA GLN A 108 34.20 -18.95 121.64
C GLN A 108 33.74 -17.70 120.89
N ILE A 109 33.80 -16.52 121.51
CA ILE A 109 33.48 -15.26 120.84
C ILE A 109 34.41 -15.01 119.65
N GLN A 110 35.72 -15.20 119.81
CA GLN A 110 36.67 -15.02 118.69
C GLN A 110 36.38 -15.95 117.52
N GLN A 111 36.00 -17.21 117.80
CA GLN A 111 35.64 -18.16 116.75
C GLN A 111 34.36 -17.75 116.02
N VAL A 112 33.32 -17.34 116.75
CA VAL A 112 32.06 -16.84 116.16
C VAL A 112 32.32 -15.59 115.31
N VAL A 113 33.11 -14.63 115.81
CA VAL A 113 33.45 -13.41 115.05
C VAL A 113 34.22 -13.73 113.77
N ALA A 114 35.11 -14.73 113.80
CA ALA A 114 35.82 -15.17 112.60
C ALA A 114 34.86 -15.78 111.57
N GLU A 115 33.93 -16.65 112.00
CA GLU A 115 32.90 -17.22 111.12
C GLU A 115 31.94 -16.15 110.57
N ASP A 116 31.49 -15.22 111.41
CA ASP A 116 30.63 -14.10 111.00
C ASP A 116 31.34 -13.21 109.97
N MET A 117 32.62 -12.92 110.14
CA MET A 117 33.40 -12.17 109.14
C MET A 117 33.45 -12.90 107.79
N THR A 118 33.67 -14.22 107.79
CA THR A 118 33.65 -14.99 106.52
C THR A 118 32.28 -14.98 105.86
N THR A 119 31.21 -15.08 106.65
CA THR A 119 29.83 -15.03 106.17
C THR A 119 29.50 -13.67 105.56
N VAL A 120 29.91 -12.57 106.21
CA VAL A 120 29.73 -11.20 105.69
C VAL A 120 30.49 -10.99 104.37
N GLN A 121 31.71 -11.53 104.25
CA GLN A 121 32.48 -11.46 103.00
C GLN A 121 31.75 -12.18 101.86
N GLN A 122 31.27 -13.42 102.11
CA GLN A 122 30.50 -14.18 101.12
C GLN A 122 29.20 -13.47 100.72
N LEU A 123 28.46 -12.91 101.69
CA LEU A 123 27.25 -12.14 101.40
C LEU A 123 27.55 -10.89 100.57
N SER A 124 28.66 -10.20 100.83
CA SER A 124 29.09 -9.04 100.04
C SER A 124 29.44 -9.43 98.61
N GLU A 125 30.16 -10.53 98.41
CA GLU A 125 30.48 -11.07 97.09
C GLU A 125 29.21 -11.45 96.31
N GLN A 126 28.27 -12.15 96.96
CA GLN A 126 26.99 -12.51 96.35
C GLN A 126 26.17 -11.27 95.98
N ALA A 127 26.12 -10.25 96.84
CA ALA A 127 25.44 -8.99 96.55
C ALA A 127 26.07 -8.27 95.34
N ASN A 128 27.40 -8.25 95.24
CA ASN A 128 28.12 -7.67 94.10
C ASN A 128 27.85 -8.44 92.81
N GLN A 129 27.83 -9.77 92.86
CA GLN A 129 27.48 -10.62 91.71
C GLN A 129 26.03 -10.38 91.26
N ALA A 130 25.09 -10.30 92.20
CA ALA A 130 23.70 -10.01 91.91
C ALA A 130 23.53 -8.61 91.27
N ALA A 131 24.24 -7.59 91.78
CA ALA A 131 24.24 -6.26 91.20
C ALA A 131 24.81 -6.25 89.76
N ALA A 132 25.89 -6.99 89.51
CA ALA A 132 26.47 -7.12 88.17
C ALA A 132 25.51 -7.83 87.20
N GLN A 133 24.83 -8.89 87.66
CA GLN A 133 23.80 -9.58 86.87
C GLN A 133 22.61 -8.68 86.57
N ALA A 134 22.14 -7.89 87.54
CA ALA A 134 21.06 -6.92 87.34
C ALA A 134 21.44 -5.86 86.30
N GLN A 135 22.68 -5.33 86.35
CA GLN A 135 23.19 -4.41 85.35
C GLN A 135 23.29 -5.06 83.96
N GLY A 136 23.72 -6.32 83.89
CA GLY A 136 23.73 -7.11 82.66
C GLY A 136 22.33 -7.25 82.06
N SER A 137 21.35 -7.62 82.88
CA SER A 137 19.94 -7.72 82.48
C SER A 137 19.37 -6.39 82.00
N GLN A 138 19.70 -5.27 82.67
CA GLN A 138 19.28 -3.94 82.23
C GLN A 138 19.84 -3.59 80.85
N ARG A 139 21.14 -3.87 80.61
CA ARG A 139 21.76 -3.64 79.29
C ARG A 139 21.12 -4.51 78.21
N ALA A 140 20.82 -5.77 78.53
CA ALA A 140 20.15 -6.67 77.61
C ALA A 140 18.73 -6.18 77.27
N ALA A 141 17.98 -5.67 78.24
CA ALA A 141 16.65 -5.08 78.02
C ALA A 141 16.71 -3.87 77.08
N VAL A 142 17.65 -2.94 77.30
CA VAL A 142 17.85 -1.77 76.43
C VAL A 142 18.27 -2.20 75.02
N ALA A 143 19.14 -3.21 74.89
CA ALA A 143 19.53 -3.75 73.58
C ALA A 143 18.34 -4.36 72.84
N ALA A 144 17.48 -5.11 73.56
CA ALA A 144 16.27 -5.68 73.00
C ALA A 144 15.27 -4.61 72.55
N GLU A 145 15.08 -3.54 73.34
CA GLU A 145 14.23 -2.40 72.97
C GLU A 145 14.73 -1.71 71.70
N ASN A 146 16.04 -1.46 71.61
CA ASN A 146 16.65 -0.88 70.40
C ASN A 146 16.49 -1.78 69.18
N ALA A 147 16.65 -3.10 69.34
CA ALA A 147 16.44 -4.06 68.27
C ALA A 147 14.97 -4.08 67.81
N ALA A 148 14.02 -4.00 68.74
CA ALA A 148 12.59 -3.91 68.43
C ALA A 148 12.27 -2.61 67.67
N ALA A 149 12.84 -1.47 68.08
CA ALA A 149 12.67 -0.19 67.39
C ALA A 149 13.22 -0.22 65.96
N GLN A 150 14.41 -0.81 65.75
CA GLN A 150 15.00 -0.99 64.41
C GLN A 150 14.16 -1.92 63.53
N SER A 151 13.62 -2.99 64.11
CA SER A 151 12.71 -3.91 63.42
C SER A 151 11.43 -3.20 62.99
N ALA A 152 10.82 -2.40 63.88
CA ALA A 152 9.64 -1.59 63.56
C ALA A 152 9.93 -0.57 62.44
N GLN A 153 11.09 0.11 62.47
CA GLN A 153 11.48 1.02 61.40
C GLN A 153 11.68 0.30 60.05
N SER A 154 12.26 -0.91 60.09
CA SER A 154 12.44 -1.73 58.89
C SER A 154 11.10 -2.17 58.31
N ALA A 155 10.15 -2.58 59.16
CA ALA A 155 8.79 -2.91 58.75
C ALA A 155 8.07 -1.71 58.11
N ALA A 156 8.20 -0.51 58.69
CA ALA A 156 7.62 0.71 58.14
C ALA A 156 8.21 1.06 56.75
N ARG A 157 9.54 0.92 56.57
CA ARG A 157 10.19 1.12 55.26
C ARG A 157 9.71 0.09 54.23
N SER A 158 9.57 -1.17 54.63
CA SER A 158 9.02 -2.22 53.76
C SER A 158 7.58 -1.91 53.33
N GLN A 159 6.73 -1.42 54.24
CA GLN A 159 5.38 -1.01 53.91
C GLN A 159 5.34 0.17 52.93
N GLN A 160 6.20 1.18 53.13
CA GLN A 160 6.35 2.30 52.20
C GLN A 160 6.81 1.85 50.81
N ALA A 161 7.77 0.91 50.76
CA ALA A 161 8.24 0.33 49.51
C ALA A 161 7.13 -0.45 48.78
N ALA A 162 6.32 -1.22 49.51
CA ALA A 162 5.16 -1.93 48.96
C ALA A 162 4.14 -0.95 48.36
N SER A 163 3.75 0.10 49.09
CA SER A 163 2.83 1.11 48.56
C SER A 163 3.42 1.89 47.37
N ALA A 164 4.74 2.07 47.32
CA ALA A 164 5.40 2.66 46.16
C ALA A 164 5.34 1.73 44.94
N ALA A 165 5.60 0.43 45.13
CA ALA A 165 5.50 -0.58 44.08
C ALA A 165 4.07 -0.67 43.52
N GLU A 166 3.05 -0.67 44.38
CA GLU A 166 1.63 -0.66 43.97
C GLU A 166 1.29 0.57 43.11
N ARG A 167 1.80 1.76 43.47
CA ARG A 167 1.60 2.97 42.66
C ARG A 167 2.25 2.85 41.28
N VAL A 168 3.48 2.35 41.20
CA VAL A 168 4.19 2.16 39.93
C VAL A 168 3.50 1.11 39.06
N ALA A 169 3.02 0.01 39.67
CA ALA A 169 2.24 -1.00 38.98
C ALA A 169 0.92 -0.41 38.42
N GLY A 170 0.20 0.37 39.22
CA GLY A 170 -1.02 1.05 38.78
C GLY A 170 -0.78 2.07 37.66
N GLN A 171 0.33 2.83 37.71
CA GLN A 171 0.73 3.73 36.62
C GLN A 171 1.06 2.96 35.34
N SER A 172 1.80 1.85 35.46
CA SER A 172 2.15 1.00 34.32
C SER A 172 0.91 0.38 33.67
N GLN A 173 -0.05 -0.06 34.47
CA GLN A 173 -1.34 -0.57 33.97
C GLN A 173 -2.10 0.52 33.19
N ARG A 174 -2.16 1.75 33.71
CA ARG A 174 -2.81 2.87 32.99
C ARG A 174 -2.11 3.22 31.68
N ALA A 175 -0.77 3.23 31.67
CA ALA A 175 0.00 3.47 30.46
C ALA A 175 -0.24 2.38 29.39
N ALA A 176 -0.33 1.12 29.82
CA ALA A 176 -0.66 0.01 28.93
C ALA A 176 -2.08 0.13 28.35
N LEU A 177 -3.07 0.53 29.16
CA LEU A 177 -4.44 0.78 28.70
C LEU A 177 -4.49 1.92 27.67
N SER A 178 -3.84 3.05 27.96
CA SER A 178 -3.74 4.18 27.02
C SER A 178 -3.09 3.75 25.70
N SER A 179 -1.97 3.01 25.76
CA SER A 179 -1.29 2.52 24.56
C SER A 179 -2.17 1.57 23.74
N ALA A 180 -2.98 0.74 24.41
CA ALA A 180 -3.93 -0.13 23.73
C ALA A 180 -5.08 0.65 23.06
N GLU A 181 -5.56 1.73 23.68
CA GLU A 181 -6.54 2.64 23.09
C GLU A 181 -5.97 3.38 21.89
N ASP A 182 -4.74 3.91 21.99
CA ASP A 182 -4.04 4.57 20.89
C ASP A 182 -3.82 3.62 19.69
N ALA A 183 -3.46 2.36 19.97
CA ALA A 183 -3.32 1.33 18.95
C ALA A 183 -4.66 1.00 18.27
N ARG A 184 -5.76 0.91 19.03
CA ARG A 184 -7.10 0.72 18.48
C ARG A 184 -7.53 1.89 17.60
N HIS A 185 -7.30 3.11 18.07
CA HIS A 185 -7.61 4.32 17.30
C HIS A 185 -6.81 4.37 15.99
N SER A 186 -5.51 4.09 16.07
CA SER A 186 -4.64 4.02 14.89
C SER A 186 -5.10 2.97 13.89
N ALA A 187 -5.51 1.78 14.36
CA ALA A 187 -6.05 0.73 13.51
C ALA A 187 -7.37 1.14 12.84
N GLN A 188 -8.26 1.86 13.55
CA GLN A 188 -9.50 2.39 12.98
C GLN A 188 -9.22 3.45 11.91
N VAL A 189 -8.30 4.38 12.16
CA VAL A 189 -7.89 5.39 11.17
C VAL A 189 -7.29 4.74 9.93
N ALA A 190 -6.44 3.72 10.10
CA ALA A 190 -5.88 2.96 8.98
C ALA A 190 -6.97 2.25 8.17
N ALA A 191 -7.96 1.64 8.82
CA ALA A 191 -9.09 0.99 8.16
C ALA A 191 -9.94 2.00 7.37
N GLN A 192 -10.26 3.15 7.95
CA GLN A 192 -11.00 4.22 7.26
C GLN A 192 -10.22 4.78 6.06
N THR A 193 -8.91 4.96 6.21
CA THR A 193 -8.04 5.42 5.12
C THR A 193 -8.01 4.41 3.98
N ALA A 194 -7.93 3.11 4.30
CA ALA A 194 -7.99 2.05 3.29
C ALA A 194 -9.34 2.01 2.55
N GLU A 195 -10.45 2.21 3.28
CA GLU A 195 -11.80 2.28 2.68
C GLU A 195 -11.94 3.50 1.76
N GLN A 196 -11.44 4.67 2.18
CA GLN A 196 -11.43 5.88 1.35
C GLN A 196 -10.57 5.69 0.09
N ALA A 197 -9.38 5.07 0.24
CA ALA A 197 -8.51 4.77 -0.90
C ALA A 197 -9.17 3.80 -1.88
N ALA A 198 -9.83 2.75 -1.38
CA ALA A 198 -10.59 1.81 -2.20
C ALA A 198 -11.75 2.50 -2.94
N THR A 199 -12.49 3.37 -2.25
CA THR A 199 -13.58 4.16 -2.84
C THR A 199 -13.07 5.11 -3.93
N LEU A 200 -11.94 5.79 -3.69
CA LEU A 200 -11.31 6.67 -4.67
C LEU A 200 -10.87 5.87 -5.91
N ALA A 201 -10.18 4.74 -5.71
CA ALA A 201 -9.75 3.88 -6.82
C ALA A 201 -10.94 3.35 -7.63
N ALA A 202 -12.02 2.93 -6.96
CA ALA A 202 -13.25 2.51 -7.63
C ALA A 202 -13.88 3.66 -8.45
N SER A 203 -13.95 4.86 -7.90
CA SER A 203 -14.48 6.04 -8.59
C SER A 203 -13.67 6.40 -9.83
N GLN A 204 -12.33 6.37 -9.73
CA GLN A 204 -11.43 6.62 -10.86
C GLN A 204 -11.61 5.56 -11.95
N THR A 205 -11.77 4.29 -11.56
CA THR A 205 -12.04 3.20 -12.51
C THR A 205 -13.37 3.41 -13.23
N VAL A 206 -14.42 3.81 -12.52
CA VAL A 206 -15.73 4.14 -13.12
C VAL A 206 -15.62 5.32 -14.08
N THR A 207 -14.88 6.37 -13.73
CA THR A 207 -14.62 7.51 -14.63
C THR A 207 -13.91 7.07 -15.90
N GLN A 208 -12.79 6.32 -15.79
CA GLN A 208 -12.04 5.82 -16.94
C GLN A 208 -12.91 4.93 -17.84
N LEU A 209 -13.70 4.03 -17.25
CA LEU A 209 -14.62 3.18 -18.01
C LEU A 209 -15.71 4.00 -18.71
N SER A 210 -16.22 5.05 -18.07
CA SER A 210 -17.22 5.94 -18.68
C SER A 210 -16.66 6.72 -19.86
N GLU A 211 -15.41 7.19 -19.77
CA GLU A 211 -14.69 7.83 -20.86
C GLU A 211 -14.43 6.85 -22.01
N ALA A 212 -13.94 5.64 -21.72
CA ALA A 212 -13.72 4.61 -22.74
C ALA A 212 -15.01 4.22 -23.47
N VAL A 213 -16.12 4.04 -22.74
CA VAL A 213 -17.44 3.75 -23.33
C VAL A 213 -17.95 4.93 -24.17
N ARG A 214 -17.64 6.17 -23.78
CA ARG A 214 -17.96 7.35 -24.58
C ARG A 214 -17.19 7.35 -25.89
N ASP A 215 -15.88 7.12 -25.84
CA ASP A 215 -15.02 7.06 -27.02
C ASP A 215 -15.45 5.92 -27.97
N GLU A 216 -15.79 4.74 -27.44
CA GLU A 216 -16.35 3.64 -28.24
C GLU A 216 -17.67 4.02 -28.89
N ARG A 217 -18.58 4.72 -28.19
CA ARG A 217 -19.83 5.20 -28.78
C ARG A 217 -19.60 6.21 -29.90
N GLU A 218 -18.64 7.11 -29.75
CA GLU A 218 -18.26 8.07 -30.79
C GLU A 218 -17.68 7.33 -32.01
N GLN A 219 -16.79 6.34 -31.81
CA GLN A 219 -16.29 5.49 -32.89
C GLN A 219 -17.40 4.71 -33.61
N VAL A 220 -18.34 4.13 -32.87
CA VAL A 220 -19.50 3.41 -33.46
C VAL A 220 -20.37 4.37 -34.26
N ALA A 221 -20.60 5.59 -33.78
CA ALA A 221 -21.36 6.61 -34.53
C ALA A 221 -20.66 7.02 -35.83
N ASP A 222 -19.32 7.17 -35.80
CA ASP A 222 -18.53 7.47 -36.99
C ASP A 222 -18.53 6.31 -38.00
N LEU A 223 -18.39 5.07 -37.52
CA LEU A 223 -18.55 3.86 -38.34
C LEU A 223 -19.93 3.80 -39.00
N HIS A 224 -21.00 4.11 -38.24
CA HIS A 224 -22.35 4.14 -38.78
C HIS A 224 -22.49 5.18 -39.89
N ARG A 225 -21.94 6.39 -39.70
CA ARG A 225 -21.90 7.44 -40.73
C ARG A 225 -21.15 6.99 -41.98
N GLN A 226 -19.99 6.33 -41.83
CA GLN A 226 -19.24 5.80 -42.96
C GLN A 226 -20.01 4.73 -43.73
N VAL A 227 -20.78 3.89 -43.04
CA VAL A 227 -21.66 2.89 -43.67
C VAL A 227 -22.80 3.56 -44.42
N GLU A 228 -23.43 4.59 -43.86
CA GLU A 228 -24.46 5.39 -44.56
C GLU A 228 -23.89 6.06 -45.81
N GLU A 229 -22.75 6.74 -45.71
CA GLU A 229 -22.08 7.35 -46.87
C GLU A 229 -21.68 6.30 -47.92
N ALA A 230 -21.23 5.12 -47.51
CA ALA A 230 -20.91 4.03 -48.42
C ALA A 230 -22.17 3.49 -49.12
N ALA A 231 -23.29 3.39 -48.41
CA ALA A 231 -24.58 3.03 -48.98
C ALA A 231 -25.06 4.08 -50.00
N GLU A 232 -24.96 5.37 -49.67
CA GLU A 232 -25.29 6.46 -50.60
C GLU A 232 -24.42 6.44 -51.86
N ARG A 233 -23.10 6.21 -51.72
CA ARG A 233 -22.20 6.02 -52.87
C ARG A 233 -22.63 4.82 -53.72
N GLY A 234 -23.00 3.71 -53.07
CA GLY A 234 -23.54 2.53 -53.75
C GLY A 234 -24.81 2.83 -54.54
N GLU A 235 -25.75 3.58 -53.95
CA GLU A 235 -26.97 4.03 -54.64
C GLU A 235 -26.66 4.95 -55.82
N GLN A 236 -25.76 5.91 -55.66
CA GLN A 236 -25.34 6.80 -56.75
C GLN A 236 -24.70 6.02 -57.89
N GLN A 237 -23.83 5.06 -57.57
CA GLN A 237 -23.19 4.21 -58.57
C GLN A 237 -24.22 3.33 -59.30
N ALA A 238 -25.22 2.79 -58.59
CA ALA A 238 -26.33 2.08 -59.21
C ALA A 238 -27.13 2.98 -60.17
N ARG A 239 -27.47 4.21 -59.76
CA ARG A 239 -28.17 5.19 -60.63
C ARG A 239 -27.35 5.55 -61.87
N GLN A 240 -26.03 5.73 -61.73
CA GLN A 240 -25.15 5.98 -62.86
C GLN A 240 -25.11 4.79 -63.82
N ALA A 241 -25.04 3.56 -63.29
CA ALA A 241 -25.10 2.35 -64.11
C ALA A 241 -26.44 2.23 -64.86
N THR A 242 -27.57 2.56 -64.23
CA THR A 242 -28.87 2.62 -64.90
C THR A 242 -28.90 3.68 -65.98
N ALA A 243 -28.44 4.90 -65.71
CA ALA A 243 -28.37 5.97 -66.70
C ALA A 243 -27.46 5.62 -67.89
N GLN A 244 -26.35 4.93 -67.65
CA GLN A 244 -25.48 4.42 -68.71
C GLN A 244 -26.16 3.32 -69.53
N ALA A 245 -26.92 2.42 -68.88
CA ALA A 245 -27.71 1.41 -69.59
C ALA A 245 -28.80 2.06 -70.47
N ASP A 246 -29.50 3.07 -69.96
CA ASP A 246 -30.50 3.83 -70.72
C ASP A 246 -29.87 4.58 -71.89
N ALA A 247 -28.71 5.21 -71.68
CA ALA A 247 -27.95 5.87 -72.74
C ALA A 247 -27.47 4.89 -73.82
N ALA A 248 -27.02 3.70 -73.42
CA ALA A 248 -26.65 2.64 -74.34
C ALA A 248 -27.87 2.15 -75.15
N HIS A 249 -29.03 1.99 -74.51
CA HIS A 249 -30.28 1.64 -75.17
C HIS A 249 -30.74 2.73 -76.15
N ALA A 250 -30.68 4.01 -75.76
CA ALA A 250 -30.98 5.13 -76.65
C ALA A 250 -30.02 5.20 -77.85
N SER A 251 -28.72 4.94 -77.63
CA SER A 251 -27.73 4.85 -78.71
C SER A 251 -28.01 3.68 -79.65
N GLN A 252 -28.46 2.54 -79.12
CA GLN A 252 -28.88 1.39 -79.93
C GLN A 252 -30.11 1.73 -80.77
N GLN A 253 -31.11 2.40 -80.20
CA GLN A 253 -32.28 2.88 -80.93
C GLN A 253 -31.89 3.87 -82.04
N ALA A 254 -31.02 4.83 -81.74
CA ALA A 254 -30.51 5.77 -82.73
C ALA A 254 -29.76 5.07 -83.87
N ALA A 255 -28.94 4.05 -83.55
CA ALA A 255 -28.26 3.24 -84.55
C ALA A 255 -29.24 2.45 -85.44
N SER A 256 -30.30 1.87 -84.86
CA SER A 256 -31.36 1.21 -85.65
C SER A 256 -32.13 2.17 -86.53
N ALA A 257 -32.46 3.38 -86.04
CA ALA A 257 -33.12 4.40 -86.84
C ALA A 257 -32.24 4.89 -87.99
N ALA A 258 -30.93 5.06 -87.73
CA ALA A 258 -29.95 5.39 -88.76
C ALA A 258 -29.82 4.27 -89.81
N ALA A 259 -29.85 3.00 -89.40
CA ALA A 259 -29.86 1.86 -90.31
C ALA A 259 -31.12 1.87 -91.20
N SER A 260 -32.31 2.06 -90.62
CA SER A 260 -33.55 2.17 -91.40
C SER A 260 -33.57 3.38 -92.34
N ALA A 261 -32.99 4.52 -91.93
CA ALA A 261 -32.86 5.69 -92.78
C ALA A 261 -31.89 5.44 -93.95
N ALA A 262 -30.80 4.71 -93.71
CA ALA A 262 -29.87 4.28 -94.76
C ALA A 262 -30.54 3.30 -95.75
N GLU A 263 -31.34 2.36 -95.27
CA GLU A 263 -32.15 1.46 -96.12
C GLU A 263 -33.17 2.22 -96.96
N GLN A 264 -33.90 3.18 -96.39
CA GLN A 264 -34.81 4.05 -97.13
C GLN A 264 -34.08 4.86 -98.21
N SER A 265 -32.90 5.40 -97.89
CA SER A 265 -32.07 6.14 -98.84
C SER A 265 -31.59 5.23 -99.98
N ALA A 266 -31.23 3.98 -99.68
CA ALA A 266 -30.89 2.99 -100.70
C ALA A 266 -32.08 2.65 -101.61
N HIS A 267 -33.29 2.49 -101.06
CA HIS A 267 -34.51 2.29 -101.85
C HIS A 267 -34.84 3.49 -102.74
N GLN A 268 -34.68 4.72 -102.24
CA GLN A 268 -34.87 5.94 -103.04
C GLN A 268 -33.85 6.00 -104.20
N ALA A 269 -32.58 5.70 -103.94
CA ALA A 269 -31.56 5.62 -104.98
C ALA A 269 -31.89 4.55 -106.05
N GLN A 270 -32.44 3.42 -105.63
CA GLN A 270 -32.87 2.34 -106.53
C GLN A 270 -34.08 2.77 -107.39
N GLY A 271 -35.04 3.49 -106.80
CA GLY A 271 -36.16 4.11 -107.53
C GLY A 271 -35.69 5.10 -108.58
N SER A 272 -34.76 6.00 -108.23
CA SER A 272 -34.18 6.95 -109.19
C SER A 272 -33.41 6.27 -110.32
N GLN A 273 -32.73 5.14 -110.07
CA GLN A 273 -32.12 4.35 -111.15
C GLN A 273 -33.15 3.77 -112.12
N GLN A 274 -34.29 3.27 -111.61
CA GLN A 274 -35.36 2.73 -112.45
C GLN A 274 -36.02 3.82 -113.30
N GLU A 275 -36.27 5.01 -112.72
CA GLU A 275 -36.80 6.18 -113.44
C GLU A 275 -35.86 6.68 -114.54
N ALA A 276 -34.55 6.65 -114.31
CA ALA A 276 -33.55 6.97 -115.31
C ALA A 276 -33.54 5.93 -116.45
N ALA A 277 -33.70 4.63 -116.13
CA ALA A 277 -33.77 3.56 -117.12
C ALA A 277 -35.03 3.64 -117.99
N THR A 278 -36.20 3.94 -117.41
CA THR A 278 -37.43 4.15 -118.18
C THR A 278 -37.36 5.39 -119.07
N SER A 279 -36.78 6.49 -118.58
CA SER A 279 -36.57 7.70 -119.40
C SER A 279 -35.63 7.45 -120.59
N ALA A 280 -34.56 6.67 -120.40
CA ALA A 280 -33.66 6.28 -121.47
C ALA A 280 -34.37 5.42 -122.54
N ALA A 281 -35.21 4.47 -122.12
CA ALA A 281 -35.99 3.63 -123.04
C ALA A 281 -37.02 4.44 -123.85
N GLN A 282 -37.63 5.46 -123.24
CA GLN A 282 -38.56 6.37 -123.91
C GLN A 282 -37.87 7.21 -124.98
N SER A 283 -36.68 7.74 -124.68
CA SER A 283 -35.87 8.52 -125.63
C SER A 283 -35.48 7.70 -126.88
N GLN A 284 -35.13 6.42 -126.71
CA GLN A 284 -34.81 5.52 -127.83
C GLN A 284 -36.01 5.25 -128.75
N ARG A 285 -37.21 5.08 -128.20
CA ARG A 285 -38.43 4.88 -129.01
C ARG A 285 -38.75 6.12 -129.85
N SER A 286 -38.62 7.31 -129.27
CA SER A 286 -38.84 8.57 -129.99
C SER A 286 -37.87 8.76 -131.16
N ALA A 287 -36.60 8.33 -131.02
CA ALA A 287 -35.61 8.39 -132.08
C ALA A 287 -35.96 7.46 -133.27
N GLN A 288 -36.52 6.28 -133.01
CA GLN A 288 -36.92 5.33 -134.07
C GLN A 288 -38.12 5.83 -134.89
N THR A 289 -39.08 6.51 -134.25
CA THR A 289 -40.24 7.11 -134.94
C THR A 289 -39.86 8.27 -135.88
N ALA A 290 -38.78 8.99 -135.58
CA ALA A 290 -38.28 10.06 -136.44
C ALA A 290 -37.63 9.52 -137.74
N GLN A 291 -36.92 8.39 -137.68
CA GLN A 291 -36.26 7.79 -138.85
C GLN A 291 -37.25 7.21 -139.87
N SER A 292 -38.36 6.63 -139.42
CA SER A 292 -39.38 6.07 -140.32
C SER A 292 -40.10 7.16 -141.12
N SER A 293 -40.35 8.33 -140.52
CA SER A 293 -40.99 9.47 -141.20
C SER A 293 -40.12 10.07 -142.32
N GLN A 294 -38.80 10.04 -142.19
CA GLN A 294 -37.88 10.55 -143.22
C GLN A 294 -37.81 9.67 -144.48
N ARG A 295 -37.92 8.34 -144.34
CA ARG A 295 -37.93 7.42 -145.49
C ARG A 295 -39.18 7.56 -146.35
N SER A 296 -40.32 7.86 -145.75
CA SER A 296 -41.60 8.03 -146.44
C SER A 296 -41.62 9.27 -147.37
N MET A 297 -40.93 10.34 -146.98
CA MET A 297 -40.86 11.58 -147.78
C MET A 297 -39.95 11.47 -149.01
N ALA A 298 -38.93 10.61 -148.98
CA ALA A 298 -38.01 10.42 -150.11
C ALA A 298 -38.65 9.68 -151.30
N VAL A 299 -39.58 8.76 -151.04
CA VAL A 299 -40.29 7.99 -152.09
C VAL A 299 -41.34 8.84 -152.81
N ALA A 300 -41.97 9.79 -152.12
CA ALA A 300 -42.97 10.69 -152.70
C ALA A 300 -42.36 11.72 -153.68
N ALA A 301 -41.09 12.10 -153.48
CA ALA A 301 -40.39 13.05 -154.35
C ALA A 301 -39.97 12.47 -155.71
N ASP A 302 -39.62 11.18 -155.80
CA ASP A 302 -39.19 10.53 -157.06
C ASP A 302 -40.35 10.35 -158.06
N HIS A 303 -41.58 10.15 -157.56
CA HIS A 303 -42.77 9.99 -158.41
C HIS A 303 -43.28 11.29 -159.05
N ILE A 304 -42.96 12.45 -158.46
CA ILE A 304 -43.37 13.77 -158.97
C ILE A 304 -42.44 14.26 -160.10
N VAL A 305 -41.17 13.84 -160.09
CA VAL A 305 -40.19 14.25 -161.11
C VAL A 305 -40.35 13.47 -162.43
N LYS A 306 -40.74 12.19 -162.37
CA LYS A 306 -40.96 11.35 -163.57
C LYS A 306 -42.22 11.72 -164.37
N SER A 307 -43.25 12.29 -163.74
CA SER A 307 -44.50 12.69 -164.42
C SER A 307 -44.41 14.07 -165.11
N ALA A 308 -43.45 14.91 -164.72
CA ALA A 308 -43.23 16.22 -165.33
C ALA A 308 -42.41 16.18 -166.64
N GLN A 309 -41.60 15.14 -166.86
CA GLN A 309 -40.77 14.99 -168.07
C GLN A 309 -41.54 14.45 -169.29
N THR A 310 -42.62 13.69 -169.07
CA THR A 310 -43.49 13.18 -170.15
C THR A 310 -44.40 14.25 -170.76
N LEU A 311 -44.86 15.25 -169.99
CA LEU A 311 -45.70 16.34 -170.52
C LEU A 311 -44.95 17.36 -171.40
N HIS A 312 -43.62 17.49 -171.28
CA HIS A 312 -42.85 18.46 -172.06
C HIS A 312 -42.48 17.95 -173.48
N SER A 313 -42.43 16.63 -173.67
CA SER A 313 -42.15 15.98 -174.96
C SER A 313 -43.36 16.03 -175.91
N ASP A 314 -44.58 15.84 -175.39
CA ASP A 314 -45.81 15.78 -176.21
C ASP A 314 -46.23 17.16 -176.76
N GLN A 315 -45.86 18.25 -176.09
CA GLN A 315 -46.16 19.62 -176.53
C GLN A 315 -45.30 20.06 -177.73
N GLN A 316 -44.07 19.54 -177.87
CA GLN A 316 -43.18 19.88 -178.99
C GLN A 316 -43.56 19.15 -180.29
N HIS A 317 -44.12 17.94 -180.18
CA HIS A 317 -44.49 17.13 -181.35
C HIS A 317 -45.68 17.71 -182.12
N LEU A 318 -46.65 18.34 -181.45
CA LEU A 318 -47.82 18.94 -182.13
C LEU A 318 -47.54 20.28 -182.81
N ASN A 319 -46.57 21.06 -182.33
CA ASN A 319 -46.17 22.31 -182.98
C ASN A 319 -45.44 22.09 -184.33
N ASN A 320 -44.78 20.95 -184.49
CA ASN A 320 -44.18 20.57 -185.77
C ASN A 320 -45.23 20.14 -186.79
N LEU A 321 -46.29 19.42 -186.35
CA LEU A 321 -47.43 19.05 -187.20
C LEU A 321 -48.22 20.26 -187.75
N ARG A 322 -48.25 21.39 -187.03
CA ARG A 322 -48.91 22.62 -187.49
C ARG A 322 -48.14 23.31 -188.64
N LYS A 323 -46.80 23.27 -188.62
CA LYS A 323 -45.96 23.89 -189.66
C LYS A 323 -46.01 23.14 -191.00
N ASP A 324 -46.18 21.82 -190.96
CA ASP A 324 -46.22 21.00 -192.18
C ASP A 324 -47.51 21.18 -192.98
N VAL A 325 -48.65 21.53 -192.37
CA VAL A 325 -49.90 21.76 -193.13
C VAL A 325 -49.92 23.15 -193.81
N GLU A 326 -49.36 24.17 -193.17
CA GLU A 326 -49.20 25.50 -193.79
C GLU A 326 -48.26 25.44 -195.01
N TYR A 327 -47.26 24.55 -194.99
CA TYR A 327 -46.37 24.30 -196.13
C TYR A 327 -47.08 23.65 -197.34
N TRP A 328 -48.10 22.79 -197.13
CA TRP A 328 -48.88 22.20 -198.22
C TRP A 328 -50.00 23.11 -198.76
N GLN A 329 -50.51 24.05 -197.95
CA GLN A 329 -51.50 25.03 -198.40
C GLN A 329 -50.92 26.07 -199.37
N ASP A 330 -49.69 26.54 -199.16
CA ASP A 330 -49.03 27.47 -200.09
C ASP A 330 -48.64 26.82 -201.42
N ARG A 331 -48.34 25.51 -201.41
CA ARG A 331 -48.02 24.75 -202.61
C ARG A 331 -49.24 24.51 -203.51
N ALA A 332 -50.43 24.42 -202.92
CA ALA A 332 -51.69 24.32 -203.66
C ALA A 332 -52.12 25.64 -204.33
N ARG A 333 -51.71 26.81 -203.78
CA ARG A 333 -51.91 28.11 -204.44
C ARG A 333 -51.05 28.29 -205.69
N CYS A 334 -49.81 27.81 -205.70
CA CYS A 334 -48.96 27.84 -206.90
C CYS A 334 -49.50 26.96 -208.05
N TRP A 335 -50.17 25.85 -207.76
CA TRP A 335 -50.80 25.02 -208.80
C TRP A 335 -52.12 25.59 -209.34
N ALA A 336 -52.72 26.57 -208.65
CA ALA A 336 -53.90 27.28 -209.14
C ALA A 336 -53.57 28.37 -210.18
N ASP A 337 -52.33 28.88 -210.22
CA ASP A 337 -51.94 29.94 -211.16
C ASP A 337 -51.30 29.41 -212.46
N ASP A 338 -50.70 28.20 -212.47
CA ASP A 338 -50.09 27.61 -213.67
C ASP A 338 -51.09 26.90 -214.62
N ALA A 339 -52.29 26.54 -214.13
CA ALA A 339 -53.31 25.85 -214.94
C ALA A 339 -54.36 26.78 -215.60
N LYS A 340 -54.26 28.10 -215.41
CA LYS A 340 -55.08 29.10 -216.15
C LYS A 340 -54.45 29.60 -217.45
N MET A 341 -53.21 29.24 -217.76
CA MET A 341 -52.53 29.65 -219.02
C MET A 341 -52.47 28.58 -220.11
N TYR A 342 -52.95 27.36 -219.86
CA TYR A 342 -53.07 26.33 -220.91
C TYR A 342 -54.48 25.75 -220.97
N ALA A 343 -55.28 26.34 -221.86
CA ALA A 343 -56.30 25.71 -222.72
C ALA A 343 -57.36 24.82 -222.03
N GLY A 344 -58.66 25.10 -222.17
CA GLY A 344 -59.27 25.10 -223.50
C GLY A 344 -59.26 23.70 -224.13
N GLN A 345 -59.86 22.68 -223.49
CA GLN A 345 -60.71 21.68 -224.15
C GLN A 345 -61.28 20.63 -223.17
N ALA A 346 -62.57 20.34 -223.39
CA ALA A 346 -63.31 19.11 -223.04
C ALA A 346 -63.58 18.86 -221.53
N ALA A 347 -64.83 18.99 -221.08
CA ALA A 347 -65.86 17.92 -221.10
C ALA A 347 -65.50 16.78 -220.13
N GLY A 348 -66.36 16.30 -219.24
CA GLY A 348 -67.78 16.46 -219.00
C GLY A 348 -68.16 15.39 -217.97
N SER A 349 -69.45 15.36 -217.62
CA SER A 349 -70.19 14.27 -216.97
C SER A 349 -69.69 13.81 -215.58
N GLU A 350 -70.42 14.04 -214.49
CA GLU A 350 -71.71 13.40 -214.15
C GLU A 350 -71.48 11.96 -213.65
N PHE A 351 -72.46 11.44 -212.90
CA PHE A 351 -72.62 10.06 -212.46
C PHE A 351 -71.88 9.65 -211.15
N ASP A 352 -72.51 8.99 -210.17
CA ASP A 352 -73.92 8.77 -209.89
C ASP A 352 -74.03 8.22 -208.47
N ALA A 353 -75.27 8.28 -208.04
CA ALA A 353 -75.91 7.82 -206.86
C ALA A 353 -75.53 6.43 -206.30
N ARG A 354 -76.08 6.28 -205.09
CA ARG A 354 -76.93 5.15 -204.70
C ARG A 354 -76.24 3.93 -204.13
N SER A 355 -76.47 3.82 -202.82
CA SER A 355 -77.28 2.75 -202.23
C SER A 355 -76.73 1.33 -202.30
N SER A 356 -76.94 0.71 -201.14
CA SER A 356 -77.44 -0.65 -201.06
C SER A 356 -76.37 -1.71 -201.09
N TRP A 357 -76.48 -2.51 -200.05
CA TRP A 357 -76.46 -3.95 -200.12
C TRP A 357 -75.14 -4.65 -199.87
N LEU A 358 -75.32 -5.63 -198.99
CA LEU A 358 -74.74 -6.96 -199.05
C LEU A 358 -73.26 -7.02 -198.67
N ASP A 359 -72.94 -7.68 -197.57
CA ASP A 359 -73.00 -9.13 -197.36
C ASP A 359 -71.55 -9.58 -197.19
N THR A 360 -71.39 -10.83 -196.75
CA THR A 360 -70.15 -11.51 -196.38
C THR A 360 -69.76 -11.28 -194.91
N ARG A 361 -69.91 -12.27 -194.01
CA ARG A 361 -69.44 -13.67 -194.10
C ARG A 361 -67.94 -13.60 -194.38
N ASP A 362 -67.14 -13.48 -193.35
CA ASP A 362 -66.53 -14.63 -192.67
C ASP A 362 -65.03 -14.43 -192.84
N LEU A 363 -64.31 -14.77 -191.78
CA LEU A 363 -63.02 -15.44 -191.87
C LEU A 363 -61.81 -14.69 -192.41
N ARG A 364 -60.74 -14.91 -191.64
CA ARG A 364 -59.37 -15.18 -192.08
C ARG A 364 -58.53 -13.94 -192.32
N GLU A 365 -57.62 -13.73 -191.38
CA GLU A 365 -56.26 -14.28 -191.43
C GLU A 365 -55.44 -13.49 -192.43
N ASN A 366 -54.30 -13.00 -191.93
CA ASN A 366 -53.03 -13.06 -192.65
C ASN A 366 -52.90 -12.13 -193.87
N ILE A 367 -51.79 -11.47 -194.13
CA ILE A 367 -50.42 -11.47 -193.58
C ILE A 367 -49.68 -10.47 -194.48
N LEU A 368 -48.52 -9.97 -194.03
CA LEU A 368 -47.43 -9.49 -194.90
C LEU A 368 -47.72 -8.17 -195.65
N GLU A 369 -46.79 -7.28 -195.96
CA GLU A 369 -45.33 -7.23 -195.85
C GLU A 369 -44.89 -5.85 -196.36
N ILE A 370 -43.71 -5.38 -195.92
CA ILE A 370 -42.72 -4.62 -196.71
C ILE A 370 -43.12 -3.16 -197.09
N ALA A 371 -42.37 -2.13 -196.69
CA ALA A 371 -40.91 -2.10 -196.58
C ALA A 371 -40.42 -1.78 -195.15
N ALA A 372 -39.87 -2.72 -194.39
CA ALA A 372 -39.55 -4.13 -194.67
C ALA A 372 -40.44 -5.08 -193.86
#